data_AF-A0A8X7RP75-F1
#
_entry.id   AF-A0A8X7RP75-F1
#
_cell.length_a   1.000
_cell.length_b   1.000
_cell.length_c   1.000
_cell.angle_alpha   90.00
_cell.angle_beta   90.00
_cell.angle_gamma   90.00
#
_symmetry.space_group_name_H-M   'P 1'
#
loop_
_entity.id
_entity.type
_entity.pdbx_description
1 polymer ?
#
loop_
_entity_poly.entity_id
_entity_poly.type
_entity_poly.pdbx_seq_one_letter_code
_entity_poly.pdbx_strand_id
1 'polypeptide(L)'
;MFECIVAAASTVEVISNGSGGSRNGSLQLMQAEFQVMSPLFPIRQVKFLRYCKQHGDGLWAVVDISYDVNRESQDLKSYGGLKRLPSGCIIQDIGNDGCSKVTR
;
A
#
# COMPACT_ATOMS: atom_id res chain seq x y z
N MET A 1 7.09 -0.93 16.23
CA MET A 1 6.86 -2.36 15.94
C MET A 1 5.34 -2.57 15.96
N PHE A 2 4.75 -2.89 14.82
CA PHE A 2 3.32 -3.25 14.68
C PHE A 2 3.22 -4.42 13.70
N GLU A 3 3.93 -5.52 14.00
CA GLU A 3 4.14 -6.62 13.04
C GLU A 3 2.91 -7.46 12.74
N CYS A 4 1.74 -7.16 13.32
CA CYS A 4 0.54 -8.00 13.18
C CYS A 4 -0.70 -7.26 12.66
N ILE A 5 -0.56 -6.06 12.07
CA ILE A 5 -1.74 -5.34 11.54
C ILE A 5 -2.18 -5.90 10.19
N VAL A 6 -1.26 -6.39 9.36
CA VAL A 6 -1.58 -6.93 8.01
C VAL A 6 -1.64 -8.45 8.09
N ALA A 7 -2.82 -9.04 7.92
CA ALA A 7 -3.01 -10.48 7.89
C ALA A 7 -2.67 -11.06 6.50
N ALA A 8 -3.06 -10.37 5.43
CA ALA A 8 -2.75 -10.74 4.06
C ALA A 8 -2.65 -9.50 3.17
N ALA A 9 -1.86 -9.59 2.10
CA ALA A 9 -1.81 -8.58 1.05
C ALA A 9 -1.50 -9.22 -0.30
N SER A 10 -2.17 -8.76 -1.36
CA SER A 10 -1.96 -9.25 -2.73
C SER A 10 -2.11 -8.12 -3.74
N THR A 11 -1.45 -8.28 -4.89
CA THR A 11 -1.67 -7.44 -6.06
C THR A 11 -2.88 -7.97 -6.82
N VAL A 12 -3.91 -7.14 -6.96
CA VAL A 12 -5.12 -7.45 -7.73
C VAL A 12 -4.88 -7.22 -9.21
N GLU A 13 -4.24 -6.10 -9.54
CA GLU A 13 -3.97 -5.69 -10.92
C GLU A 13 -2.68 -4.88 -10.98
N VAL A 14 -1.92 -5.08 -12.06
CA VAL A 14 -0.77 -4.24 -12.38
C VAL A 14 -1.17 -3.29 -13.50
N ILE A 15 -1.38 -2.03 -13.15
CA ILE A 15 -1.81 -0.98 -14.08
C ILE A 15 -0.60 -0.45 -14.88
N SER A 16 0.56 -0.33 -14.21
CA SER A 16 1.84 0.02 -14.82
C SER A 16 2.96 -0.76 -14.17
N ASN A 17 3.80 -1.41 -14.98
CA ASN A 17 4.94 -2.20 -14.49
C ASN A 17 6.14 -1.35 -14.05
N GLY A 18 6.18 -0.07 -14.42
CA GLY A 18 7.37 0.79 -14.27
C GLY A 18 8.29 0.73 -15.50
N SER A 19 9.39 1.49 -15.46
CA SER A 19 10.31 1.67 -16.58
C SER A 19 11.58 0.81 -16.45
N GLY A 20 12.05 0.22 -17.55
CA GLY A 20 13.40 -0.36 -17.64
C GLY A 20 13.68 -1.52 -16.68
N GLY A 21 12.66 -2.34 -16.37
CA GLY A 21 12.77 -3.44 -15.40
C GLY A 21 12.78 -3.00 -13.93
N SER A 22 12.77 -1.70 -13.67
CA SER A 22 12.68 -1.08 -12.35
C SER A 22 11.22 -0.78 -11.99
N ARG A 23 10.91 -0.65 -10.70
CA ARG A 23 9.59 -0.21 -10.19
C ARG A 23 9.36 1.30 -10.34
N ASN A 24 10.27 2.04 -10.96
CA ASN A 24 10.11 3.48 -11.19
C ASN A 24 8.89 3.76 -12.08
N GLY A 25 7.87 4.42 -11.52
CA GLY A 25 6.61 4.69 -12.20
C GLY A 25 5.64 3.50 -12.20
N SER A 26 5.87 2.47 -11.37
CA SER A 26 4.93 1.36 -11.28
C SER A 26 3.67 1.76 -10.52
N LEU A 27 2.51 1.33 -11.01
CA LEU A 27 1.20 1.55 -10.40
C LEU A 27 0.46 0.21 -10.30
N GLN A 28 0.02 -0.13 -9.10
CA GLN A 28 -0.65 -1.41 -8.82
C GLN A 28 -1.92 -1.18 -8.00
N LEU A 29 -2.97 -1.93 -8.32
CA LEU A 29 -4.12 -2.09 -7.44
C LEU A 29 -3.81 -3.20 -6.45
N MET A 30 -3.78 -2.85 -5.17
CA MET A 30 -3.49 -3.76 -4.07
C MET A 30 -4.76 -4.03 -3.27
N GLN A 31 -4.85 -5.23 -2.70
CA GLN A 31 -5.82 -5.60 -1.67
C GLN A 31 -5.05 -6.02 -0.42
N ALA A 32 -5.48 -5.55 0.75
CA ALA A 32 -4.92 -5.99 2.02
C ALA A 32 -6.02 -6.26 3.05
N GLU A 33 -5.76 -7.24 3.90
CA GLU A 33 -6.56 -7.60 5.05
C GLU A 33 -5.86 -7.08 6.30
N PHE A 34 -6.55 -6.21 7.04
CA PHE A 34 -6.05 -5.70 8.30
C PHE A 34 -6.75 -6.36 9.48
N GLN A 35 -5.95 -6.93 10.38
CA GLN A 35 -6.40 -7.46 11.65
C GLN A 35 -6.01 -6.49 12.76
N VAL A 36 -7.01 -6.00 13.49
CA VAL A 36 -6.76 -5.33 14.76
C VAL A 36 -6.61 -6.42 15.82
N MET A 37 -5.66 -6.30 16.75
CA MET A 37 -5.46 -7.26 17.85
C MET A 37 -6.58 -7.20 18.91
N SER A 38 -7.83 -6.99 18.49
CA SER A 38 -9.03 -7.01 19.32
C SER A 38 -9.99 -8.08 18.78
N PRO A 39 -10.39 -9.06 19.59
CA PRO A 39 -11.26 -10.15 19.15
C PRO A 39 -12.68 -9.69 18.75
N LEU A 40 -13.04 -8.43 19.05
CA LEU A 40 -14.34 -7.86 18.74
C LEU A 40 -14.40 -7.18 17.36
N PHE A 41 -13.24 -6.98 16.71
CA PHE A 41 -13.19 -6.34 15.41
C PHE A 41 -12.90 -7.37 14.31
N PRO A 42 -13.77 -7.49 13.29
CA PRO A 42 -13.51 -8.36 12.16
C PRO A 42 -12.33 -7.84 11.33
N ILE A 43 -11.72 -8.75 10.57
CA ILE A 43 -10.70 -8.42 9.57
C ILE A 43 -11.31 -7.45 8.57
N ARG A 44 -10.59 -6.35 8.29
CA ARG A 44 -11.03 -5.33 7.34
C ARG A 44 -10.28 -5.50 6.03
N GLN A 45 -11.01 -5.80 4.96
CA GLN A 45 -10.47 -5.77 3.61
C GLN A 45 -10.48 -4.34 3.07
N VAL A 46 -9.33 -3.91 2.53
CA VAL A 46 -9.20 -2.62 1.85
C VAL A 46 -8.59 -2.80 0.47
N LYS A 47 -8.98 -1.93 -0.47
CA LYS A 47 -8.33 -1.76 -1.76
C LYS A 47 -7.66 -0.39 -1.83
N PHE A 48 -6.46 -0.35 -2.37
CA PHE A 48 -5.70 0.88 -2.53
C PHE A 48 -4.77 0.80 -3.74
N LEU A 49 -4.48 1.94 -4.33
CA LEU A 49 -3.46 2.06 -5.36
C LEU A 49 -2.10 2.26 -4.69
N ARG A 50 -1.10 1.48 -5.11
CA ARG A 50 0.30 1.65 -4.74
C ARG A 50 1.08 2.20 -5.93
N TYR A 51 1.67 3.37 -5.75
CA TYR A 51 2.56 3.98 -6.72
C TYR A 51 4.00 3.99 -6.18
N CYS A 52 4.94 3.58 -7.03
CA CYS A 52 6.37 3.62 -6.72
C CYS A 52 7.06 4.60 -7.67
N LYS A 53 7.88 5.49 -7.13
CA LYS A 53 8.69 6.42 -7.91
C LYS A 53 10.12 6.42 -7.41
N GLN A 54 11.05 6.29 -8.34
CA GLN A 54 12.45 6.58 -8.08
C GLN A 54 12.67 8.08 -8.33
N HIS A 55 13.24 8.76 -7.35
CA HIS A 55 13.71 10.12 -7.45
C HIS A 55 15.24 10.14 -7.61
N GLY A 56 15.83 11.32 -7.79
CA GLY A 56 17.29 11.49 -7.77
C GLY A 56 17.90 11.00 -6.45
N ASP A 57 19.22 10.80 -6.45
CA ASP A 57 20.02 10.49 -5.24
C ASP A 57 19.67 9.17 -4.53
N GLY A 58 19.22 8.16 -5.27
CA GLY A 58 18.90 6.84 -4.70
C GLY A 58 17.62 6.83 -3.84
N LEU A 59 16.81 7.88 -3.92
CA LEU A 59 15.56 8.00 -3.19
C LEU A 59 14.40 7.29 -3.90
N TRP A 60 13.56 6.63 -3.10
CA TRP A 60 12.36 5.95 -3.54
C TRP A 60 11.16 6.42 -2.73
N ALA A 61 10.09 6.79 -3.40
CA ALA A 61 8.80 7.06 -2.77
C ALA A 61 7.82 5.93 -3.10
N VAL A 62 7.20 5.37 -2.06
CA VAL A 62 6.08 4.45 -2.18
C VAL A 62 4.88 5.11 -1.54
N VAL A 63 3.80 5.28 -2.31
CA VAL A 63 2.58 5.93 -1.85
C VAL A 63 1.39 5.01 -2.08
N ASP A 64 0.63 4.78 -1.02
CA ASP A 64 -0.62 4.06 -0.99
C ASP A 64 -1.78 5.07 -0.83
N ILE A 65 -2.72 5.08 -1.78
CA ILE A 65 -3.94 5.90 -1.72
C ILE A 65 -5.17 5.01 -1.81
N SER A 66 -6.21 5.31 -1.02
CA SER A 66 -7.48 4.58 -1.08
C SER A 66 -8.01 4.49 -2.51
N TYR A 67 -8.45 3.31 -2.91
CA TYR A 67 -9.13 3.08 -4.16
C TYR A 67 -10.62 2.90 -3.88
N ASP A 68 -11.42 3.93 -4.20
CA ASP A 68 -12.86 3.94 -3.99
C ASP A 68 -13.56 3.72 -5.34
N VAL A 69 -14.06 2.50 -5.57
CA VAL A 69 -14.94 2.23 -6.71
C VAL A 69 -16.33 2.67 -6.27
N ASN A 70 -16.80 3.76 -6.87
CA ASN A 70 -18.08 4.38 -6.57
C ASN A 70 -19.24 3.34 -6.61
N ARG A 71 -19.67 2.88 -5.42
CA ARG A 71 -21.04 2.56 -4.97
C ARG A 71 -22.05 1.92 -5.95
N GLU A 72 -21.85 0.70 -6.43
CA GLU A 72 -22.97 -0.11 -7.00
C GLU A 72 -23.12 -1.54 -6.46
N SER A 73 -22.44 -1.89 -5.36
CA SER A 73 -22.74 -3.13 -4.63
C SER A 73 -23.28 -2.79 -3.25
N GLN A 74 -24.60 -2.84 -3.11
CA GLN A 74 -25.37 -2.57 -1.89
C GLN A 74 -25.02 -3.53 -0.72
N ASP A 75 -24.19 -4.55 -0.96
CA ASP A 75 -23.85 -5.59 0.02
C ASP A 75 -22.62 -5.27 0.90
N LEU A 76 -21.84 -4.22 0.59
CA LEU A 76 -20.66 -3.85 1.39
C LEU A 76 -20.94 -2.80 2.48
N LYS A 77 -22.21 -2.59 2.84
CA LYS A 77 -22.61 -1.77 4.00
C LYS A 77 -22.29 -2.45 5.34
N SER A 78 -21.86 -3.71 5.36
CA SER A 78 -21.77 -4.47 6.61
C SER A 78 -20.56 -4.13 7.49
N TYR A 79 -19.50 -3.47 6.98
CA TYR A 79 -18.36 -3.05 7.82
C TYR A 79 -17.76 -1.74 7.32
N GLY A 80 -18.53 -0.65 7.45
CA GLY A 80 -18.09 0.75 7.44
C GLY A 80 -17.06 1.11 6.38
N GLY A 81 -17.50 1.77 5.29
CA GLY A 81 -16.67 2.29 4.20
C GLY A 81 -15.49 3.15 4.68
N LEU A 82 -14.43 2.48 5.12
CA LEU A 82 -13.26 3.08 5.72
C LEU A 82 -12.34 3.48 4.57
N LYS A 83 -12.42 4.74 4.19
CA LYS A 83 -11.44 5.33 3.28
C LYS A 83 -10.09 5.35 4.01
N ARG A 84 -9.15 4.50 3.58
CA ARG A 84 -7.78 4.52 4.07
C ARG A 84 -7.17 5.89 3.75
N LEU A 85 -6.66 6.58 4.76
CA LEU A 85 -5.92 7.82 4.52
C LEU A 85 -4.68 7.53 3.65
N PRO A 86 -4.26 8.48 2.80
CA PRO A 86 -3.00 8.36 2.09
C PRO A 86 -1.87 8.01 3.07
N SER A 87 -1.04 7.06 2.68
CA SER A 87 0.08 6.59 3.48
C SER A 87 1.22 6.19 2.57
N GLY A 88 2.41 6.03 3.10
CA GLY A 88 3.55 5.70 2.27
C GLY A 88 4.83 5.69 3.07
N CYS A 89 5.94 5.60 2.34
CA CYS A 89 7.25 5.85 2.88
C CYS A 89 8.19 6.39 1.81
N ILE A 90 9.22 7.08 2.28
CA ILE A 90 10.41 7.41 1.52
C ILE A 90 11.51 6.44 1.97
N ILE A 91 12.15 5.79 1.02
CA ILE A 91 13.28 4.89 1.22
C ILE A 91 14.49 5.57 0.61
N GLN A 92 15.53 5.77 1.42
CA GLN A 92 16.80 6.36 1.00
C GLN A 92 17.90 5.33 1.18
N ASP A 93 18.68 5.10 0.13
CA ASP A 93 19.91 4.32 0.24
C ASP A 93 20.94 5.09 1.09
N ILE A 94 21.50 4.46 2.13
CA ILE A 94 22.47 5.12 3.04
C ILE A 94 23.92 4.82 2.62
N GLY A 95 24.15 4.03 1.57
CA GLY A 95 25.48 3.77 1.02
C GLY A 95 25.80 2.29 0.91
N ASN A 96 27.09 1.96 0.94
CA ASN A 96 27.60 0.67 0.45
C ASN A 96 27.37 -0.54 1.37
N ASP A 97 26.70 -0.36 2.51
CA ASP A 97 26.43 -1.42 3.48
C ASP A 97 25.11 -2.17 3.19
N GLY A 98 24.39 -1.77 2.13
CA GLY A 98 23.11 -2.38 1.74
C GLY A 98 21.96 -2.01 2.67
N CYS A 99 22.15 -1.04 3.56
CA CYS A 99 21.11 -0.53 4.44
C CYS A 99 20.34 0.62 3.79
N SER A 100 19.08 0.78 4.18
CA SER A 100 18.26 1.91 3.73
C SER A 100 17.54 2.58 4.88
N LYS A 101 17.45 3.92 4.83
CA LYS A 101 16.66 4.73 5.76
C LYS A 101 15.23 4.77 5.27
N VAL A 102 14.27 4.46 6.14
CA VAL A 102 12.84 4.54 5.81
C VAL A 102 12.20 5.64 6.65
N THR A 103 11.52 6.59 5.99
CA THR A 103 10.77 7.68 6.63
C THR A 103 9.31 7.61 6.20
N ARG A 104 8.36 7.79 7.13
CA ARG A 104 6.91 7.81 6.86
C ARG A 104 6.37 9.23 6.89
#